data_AF-Q1ILN4-F1
#
_entry.id   AF-Q1ILN4-F1
#
_cell.length_a   1.000
_cell.length_b   1.000
_cell.length_c   1.000
_cell.angle_alpha   90.00
_cell.angle_beta   90.00
_cell.angle_gamma   90.00
#
_symmetry.space_group_name_H-M   'P 1'
#
loop_
_entity.id
_entity.type
_entity.pdbx_description
1 polymer ?
#
loop_
_entity_poly.entity_id
_entity_poly.type
_entity_poly.pdbx_seq_one_letter_code
_entity_poly.pdbx_strand_id
1 'polypeptide(L)'
;MRGISKALIVLAASMISTAAFAQADAAAPQQQSSSSTALDQVVDRLAAKEAEYVKNMRQYTPLVETYLQEMQPDQALGEVPKNDWYHLSRLSLANQKIDVTTFSGKNDLSAQEANKGNMMSRTANGMSNAALKTLTFGKAGKGGPQYGYMANGFDSMVIVDTTGLSRARYDFKFVRREFLGDVRTIVLDVSPKFMKGDKHQDVRFLGRIWIEDEGSSIVRVNGTYTPAPKGTAFFHFDTWRINMGPGLWLPAYIYSEESGLAEDKKGNVHYNFRAQTRLWGYNVTRPENNSELTEVMVDAPDPVKDQSTQNTDASPLASQRQWQREAEDNILERMQKLGLVAPPGEVDKVLETVVNNIEVTNNLDVQPEIRCRVMLTAPLESFNIGHTIVLSRGFLDTLPDEASLAAVLAHEMGHILLEHKFDTKYAFSDRMLFPDNHVFQRIDIKHTPKEEADADAKAADLLQNSPYKDKLSSPGLFLAALQQRAPQLPNLLTANMGTSVVYGAPAKTKKGETPQAGVPAPGSLRMANLQGNAPKLDPGDMKQIAALPLGGRIKMDPWTDRIEISKAKSVPLLSARDKMPFELTPIFPYLTRGTTAAPATASKSTNGQ
;
A
#
# COMPACT_ATOMS: atom_id res chain seq x y z
N MET A 1 89.06 12.67 5.09
CA MET A 1 89.39 12.16 6.45
C MET A 1 88.64 10.84 6.60
N ARG A 2 89.34 9.70 6.77
CA ARG A 2 89.47 8.92 8.02
C ARG A 2 88.12 8.56 8.66
N GLY A 3 87.68 7.29 8.77
CA GLY A 3 88.20 5.98 8.30
C GLY A 3 87.02 5.03 7.96
N ILE A 4 87.14 3.84 7.34
CA ILE A 4 88.22 2.81 7.30
C ILE A 4 88.45 2.21 8.70
N SER A 5 88.46 0.90 9.00
CA SER A 5 88.57 -0.36 8.21
C SER A 5 87.36 -1.32 8.48
N LYS A 6 87.30 -2.67 8.39
CA LYS A 6 88.05 -3.88 7.88
C LYS A 6 87.05 -5.08 8.00
N ALA A 7 87.16 -6.28 7.41
CA ALA A 7 87.67 -6.80 6.13
C ALA A 7 87.24 -8.29 5.97
N LEU A 8 87.35 -8.88 4.77
CA LEU A 8 87.20 -10.33 4.55
C LEU A 8 88.34 -11.14 5.18
N ILE A 9 88.04 -12.37 5.60
CA ILE A 9 88.91 -13.54 5.37
C ILE A 9 88.03 -14.69 4.85
N VAL A 10 88.52 -15.40 3.84
CA VAL A 10 87.96 -16.65 3.30
C VAL A 10 88.91 -17.79 3.64
N LEU A 11 88.38 -18.94 4.05
CA LEU A 11 89.09 -20.21 3.93
C LEU A 11 88.10 -21.38 3.93
N ALA A 12 88.29 -22.31 3.00
CA ALA A 12 87.48 -23.52 2.86
C ALA A 12 88.34 -24.74 3.19
N ALA A 13 87.75 -25.71 3.89
CA ALA A 13 88.28 -27.06 4.04
C ALA A 13 87.11 -28.04 4.12
N SER A 14 87.13 -29.07 3.28
CA SER A 14 86.19 -30.19 3.27
C SER A 14 86.80 -31.41 3.95
N MET A 15 85.98 -32.31 4.51
CA MET A 15 86.22 -33.77 4.62
C MET A 15 84.99 -34.51 5.19
N ILE A 16 84.16 -35.02 4.29
CA ILE A 16 83.38 -36.29 4.25
C ILE A 16 83.11 -37.07 5.58
N SER A 17 81.87 -37.57 5.68
CA SER A 17 81.33 -38.65 6.56
C SER A 17 80.47 -38.15 7.75
N THR A 18 79.32 -38.74 8.10
CA THR A 18 78.59 -39.92 7.58
C THR A 18 77.14 -39.58 7.19
N ALA A 19 76.45 -40.49 6.48
CA ALA A 19 75.06 -40.30 6.08
C ALA A 19 74.07 -40.63 7.21
N ALA A 20 73.05 -39.78 7.37
CA ALA A 20 71.80 -40.09 8.06
C ALA A 20 70.64 -39.68 7.15
N PHE A 21 69.61 -40.52 7.03
CA PHE A 21 68.48 -40.25 6.15
C PHE A 21 67.57 -39.16 6.75
N ALA A 22 67.38 -38.08 6.00
CA ALA A 22 66.30 -37.14 6.21
C ALA A 22 65.62 -36.87 4.86
N GLN A 23 64.36 -37.27 4.72
CA GLN A 23 63.55 -36.87 3.56
C GLN A 23 63.27 -35.38 3.67
N ALA A 24 63.87 -34.60 2.77
CA ALA A 24 63.47 -33.21 2.57
C ALA A 24 62.13 -33.20 1.84
N ASP A 25 61.03 -33.17 2.58
CA ASP A 25 59.70 -32.94 2.00
C ASP A 25 59.72 -31.64 1.21
N ALA A 26 59.33 -31.72 -0.06
CA ALA A 26 59.23 -30.55 -0.92
C ALA A 26 58.09 -29.67 -0.38
N ALA A 27 58.41 -28.47 0.08
CA ALA A 27 57.43 -27.52 0.58
C ALA A 27 56.48 -27.08 -0.55
N ALA A 28 55.38 -27.81 -0.70
CA ALA A 28 54.28 -27.43 -1.57
C ALA A 28 53.78 -26.03 -1.16
N PRO A 29 53.42 -25.16 -2.12
CA PRO A 29 52.91 -23.83 -1.79
C PRO A 29 51.63 -23.99 -0.96
N GLN A 30 51.65 -23.49 0.27
CA GLN A 30 50.49 -23.50 1.15
C GLN A 30 49.38 -22.66 0.50
N GLN A 31 48.45 -23.31 -0.18
CA GLN A 31 47.18 -22.71 -0.55
C GLN A 31 46.51 -22.28 0.75
N GLN A 32 46.43 -20.97 0.95
CA GLN A 32 45.87 -20.37 2.15
C GLN A 32 44.34 -20.46 2.07
N SER A 33 43.83 -21.68 2.29
CA SER A 33 42.41 -22.00 2.27
C SER A 33 41.71 -21.27 3.43
N SER A 34 41.21 -20.08 3.14
CA SER A 34 40.33 -19.33 4.03
C SER A 34 39.07 -20.16 4.28
N SER A 35 39.01 -20.80 5.45
CA SER A 35 37.85 -21.56 5.90
C SER A 35 36.67 -20.61 6.11
N SER A 36 35.87 -20.39 5.06
CA SER A 36 34.68 -19.55 5.14
C SER A 36 33.76 -20.10 6.21
N THR A 37 33.38 -19.24 7.16
CA THR A 37 32.48 -19.66 8.24
C THR A 37 31.10 -19.95 7.66
N ALA A 38 30.28 -20.73 8.37
CA ALA A 38 28.89 -20.93 7.98
C ALA A 38 28.11 -19.61 7.86
N LEU A 39 28.52 -18.57 8.61
CA LEU A 39 27.97 -17.22 8.48
C LEU A 39 28.42 -16.55 7.17
N ASP A 40 29.71 -16.62 6.81
CA ASP A 40 30.21 -16.08 5.54
C ASP A 40 29.46 -16.67 4.33
N GLN A 41 29.21 -17.98 4.35
CA GLN A 41 28.48 -18.66 3.27
C GLN A 41 27.01 -18.23 3.18
N VAL A 42 26.35 -17.93 4.31
CA VAL A 42 25.00 -17.34 4.32
C VAL A 42 25.02 -15.90 3.79
N VAL A 43 26.04 -15.11 4.16
CA VAL A 43 26.16 -13.72 3.70
C VAL A 43 26.50 -13.62 2.22
N ASP A 44 27.34 -14.51 1.67
CA ASP A 44 27.65 -14.51 0.24
C ASP A 44 26.42 -14.93 -0.60
N ARG A 45 25.56 -15.81 -0.08
CA ARG A 45 24.28 -16.18 -0.72
C ARG A 45 23.25 -15.05 -0.64
N LEU A 46 23.05 -14.43 0.52
CA LEU A 46 22.09 -13.32 0.65
C LEU A 46 22.52 -12.11 -0.20
N ALA A 47 23.83 -11.87 -0.33
CA ALA A 47 24.37 -10.81 -1.19
C ALA A 47 24.01 -11.03 -2.66
N ALA A 48 24.18 -12.27 -3.17
CA ALA A 48 23.76 -12.64 -4.52
C ALA A 48 22.24 -12.52 -4.70
N LYS A 49 21.45 -12.93 -3.70
CA LYS A 49 19.99 -12.89 -3.75
C LYS A 49 19.40 -11.49 -3.67
N GLU A 50 19.96 -10.58 -2.88
CA GLU A 50 19.52 -9.18 -2.86
C GLU A 50 19.86 -8.47 -4.19
N ALA A 51 21.00 -8.80 -4.82
CA ALA A 51 21.34 -8.31 -6.15
C ALA A 51 20.40 -8.87 -7.25
N GLU A 52 20.00 -10.14 -7.15
CA GLU A 52 18.99 -10.75 -8.01
C GLU A 52 17.61 -10.09 -7.81
N TYR A 53 17.19 -9.86 -6.57
CA TYR A 53 15.97 -9.13 -6.22
C TYR A 53 15.95 -7.71 -6.81
N VAL A 54 17.01 -6.92 -6.63
CA VAL A 54 17.13 -5.55 -7.19
C VAL A 54 17.14 -5.55 -8.74
N LYS A 55 17.53 -6.66 -9.39
CA LYS A 55 17.40 -6.85 -10.83
C LYS A 55 15.96 -7.22 -11.24
N ASN A 56 15.32 -8.13 -10.51
CA ASN A 56 13.97 -8.62 -10.82
C ASN A 56 12.91 -7.53 -10.58
N MET A 57 13.06 -6.71 -9.53
CA MET A 57 12.21 -5.54 -9.27
C MET A 57 12.11 -4.54 -10.43
N ARG A 58 13.07 -4.52 -11.37
CA ARG A 58 13.06 -3.66 -12.57
C ARG A 58 12.03 -4.09 -13.62
N GLN A 59 11.45 -5.28 -13.48
CA GLN A 59 10.45 -5.85 -14.39
C GLN A 59 9.02 -5.45 -13.99
N TYR A 60 8.81 -5.07 -12.72
CA TYR A 60 7.49 -4.77 -12.16
C TYR A 60 7.25 -3.26 -12.07
N THR A 61 5.97 -2.87 -12.12
CA THR A 61 5.51 -1.49 -11.92
C THR A 61 4.33 -1.43 -10.94
N PRO A 62 4.53 -1.89 -9.68
CA PRO A 62 3.45 -2.03 -8.71
C PRO A 62 2.83 -0.68 -8.35
N LEU A 63 1.56 -0.73 -7.94
CA LEU A 63 0.95 0.37 -7.19
C LEU A 63 1.63 0.49 -5.83
N VAL A 64 1.79 1.73 -5.36
CA VAL A 64 2.28 2.05 -4.03
C VAL A 64 1.34 3.06 -3.39
N GLU A 65 0.72 2.65 -2.29
CA GLU A 65 -0.07 3.53 -1.41
C GLU A 65 0.74 3.83 -0.16
N THR A 66 0.92 5.10 0.18
CA THR A 66 1.46 5.50 1.49
C THR A 66 0.40 6.34 2.21
N TYR A 67 -0.01 5.86 3.38
CA TYR A 67 -0.83 6.62 4.32
C TYR A 67 -0.05 6.84 5.61
N LEU A 68 -0.06 8.07 6.11
CA LEU A 68 0.72 8.52 7.27
C LEU A 68 -0.14 9.37 8.20
N GLN A 69 0.03 9.17 9.50
CA GLN A 69 -0.64 9.94 10.55
C GLN A 69 0.43 10.58 11.46
N GLU A 70 0.39 11.91 11.56
CA GLU A 70 1.11 12.63 12.63
C GLU A 70 0.41 12.34 13.95
N MET A 71 1.16 11.90 14.96
CA MET A 71 0.60 11.48 16.24
C MET A 71 0.79 12.58 17.31
N GLN A 72 -0.21 12.75 18.18
CA GLN A 72 -0.15 13.60 19.37
C GLN A 72 -0.63 12.83 20.62
N PRO A 73 -0.17 13.18 21.83
CA PRO A 73 -0.60 12.49 23.05
C PRO A 73 -2.07 12.73 23.38
N ASP A 74 -2.73 11.72 23.92
CA ASP A 74 -4.09 11.78 24.46
C ASP A 74 -4.17 11.13 25.85
N GLN A 75 -5.00 11.68 26.74
CA GLN A 75 -5.07 11.22 28.13
C GLN A 75 -5.72 9.83 28.28
N ALA A 76 -6.70 9.50 27.44
CA ALA A 76 -7.42 8.22 27.48
C ALA A 76 -6.83 7.21 26.49
N LEU A 77 -6.59 7.65 25.25
CA LEU A 77 -6.14 6.81 24.13
C LEU A 77 -4.59 6.72 24.02
N GLY A 78 -3.85 7.54 24.76
CA GLY A 78 -2.38 7.48 24.83
C GLY A 78 -1.72 8.31 23.73
N GLU A 79 -1.94 7.93 22.47
CA GLU A 79 -1.63 8.74 21.29
C GLU A 79 -2.80 8.67 20.31
N VAL A 80 -2.99 9.73 19.50
CA VAL A 80 -4.05 9.83 18.49
C VAL A 80 -3.57 10.62 17.28
N PRO A 81 -4.19 10.46 16.09
CA PRO A 81 -3.92 11.31 14.94
C PRO A 81 -4.19 12.80 15.22
N LYS A 82 -3.26 13.64 14.78
CA LYS A 82 -3.29 15.10 14.81
C LYS A 82 -3.56 15.69 13.42
N ASN A 83 -2.98 15.06 12.41
CA ASN A 83 -3.07 15.37 11.00
C ASN A 83 -2.72 14.09 10.23
N ASP A 84 -3.13 13.97 8.97
CA ASP A 84 -2.77 12.85 8.12
C ASP A 84 -2.25 13.28 6.74
N TRP A 85 -1.71 12.32 6.00
CA TRP A 85 -1.18 12.50 4.65
C TRP A 85 -1.42 11.22 3.85
N TYR A 86 -1.77 11.37 2.57
CA TYR A 86 -2.06 10.26 1.65
C TYR A 86 -1.30 10.45 0.33
N HIS A 87 -0.86 9.35 -0.26
CA HIS A 87 -0.22 9.32 -1.58
C HIS A 87 -0.47 7.98 -2.28
N LEU A 88 -0.73 8.03 -3.59
CA LEU A 88 -0.85 6.85 -4.45
C LEU A 88 -0.04 7.05 -5.75
N SER A 89 0.82 6.09 -6.06
CA SER A 89 1.71 6.13 -7.22
C SER A 89 1.86 4.75 -7.88
N ARG A 90 2.52 4.70 -9.04
CA ARG A 90 3.27 3.51 -9.47
C ARG A 90 4.76 3.70 -9.21
N LEU A 91 5.38 2.71 -8.57
CA LEU A 91 6.83 2.58 -8.49
C LEU A 91 7.37 1.94 -9.78
N SER A 92 8.51 2.41 -10.28
CA SER A 92 9.29 1.75 -11.32
C SER A 92 10.77 1.76 -10.95
N LEU A 93 11.47 0.66 -11.27
CA LEU A 93 12.92 0.51 -11.09
C LEU A 93 13.66 0.27 -12.42
N ALA A 94 12.94 0.41 -13.55
CA ALA A 94 13.45 0.10 -14.90
C ALA A 94 14.74 0.86 -15.25
N ASN A 95 14.80 2.17 -14.95
CA ASN A 95 15.94 3.03 -15.25
C ASN A 95 17.10 2.94 -14.23
N GLN A 96 17.12 1.87 -13.42
CA GLN A 96 18.09 1.66 -12.33
C GLN A 96 18.03 2.73 -11.22
N LYS A 97 16.88 3.41 -11.12
CA LYS A 97 16.52 4.41 -10.12
C LYS A 97 15.08 4.18 -9.68
N ILE A 98 14.74 4.68 -8.51
CA ILE A 98 13.35 4.78 -8.03
C ILE A 98 12.69 5.91 -8.83
N ASP A 99 11.91 5.54 -9.84
CA ASP A 99 11.07 6.45 -10.61
C ASP A 99 9.62 6.26 -10.16
N VAL A 100 8.90 7.36 -9.93
CA VAL A 100 7.57 7.37 -9.28
C VAL A 100 6.57 8.10 -10.15
N THR A 101 5.43 7.45 -10.46
CA THR A 101 4.35 8.04 -11.26
C THR A 101 3.10 8.24 -10.42
N THR A 102 2.88 9.46 -9.94
CA THR A 102 1.75 9.84 -9.08
C THR A 102 0.40 9.81 -9.81
N PHE A 103 -0.62 9.19 -9.22
CA PHE A 103 -2.01 9.28 -9.69
C PHE A 103 -2.60 10.64 -9.33
N SER A 104 -2.70 11.53 -10.32
CA SER A 104 -2.85 12.98 -10.11
C SER A 104 -4.21 13.39 -9.51
N GLY A 105 -4.34 13.27 -8.20
CA GLY A 105 -5.53 13.67 -7.43
C GLY A 105 -5.70 15.19 -7.36
N LYS A 106 -6.89 15.67 -6.98
CA LYS A 106 -7.14 17.13 -6.83
C LYS A 106 -6.49 17.73 -5.58
N ASN A 107 -6.21 16.91 -4.55
CA ASN A 107 -5.55 17.29 -3.29
C ASN A 107 -4.13 16.70 -3.16
N ASP A 108 -3.54 16.26 -4.27
CA ASP A 108 -2.26 15.54 -4.28
C ASP A 108 -1.10 16.37 -3.70
N LEU A 109 -0.16 15.71 -3.03
CA LEU A 109 1.06 16.32 -2.50
C LEU A 109 1.90 17.05 -3.57
N SER A 110 1.75 16.65 -4.84
CA SER A 110 2.40 17.27 -6.00
C SER A 110 1.66 18.49 -6.57
N ALA A 111 0.37 18.69 -6.26
CA ALA A 111 -0.47 19.70 -6.90
C ALA A 111 -0.06 21.15 -6.55
N GLN A 112 0.57 21.38 -5.39
CA GLN A 112 1.07 22.70 -5.00
C GLN A 112 2.37 23.11 -5.73
N GLU A 113 3.13 22.15 -6.27
CA GLU A 113 4.39 22.43 -6.98
C GLU A 113 4.22 22.56 -8.50
N ALA A 114 3.29 21.79 -9.09
CA ALA A 114 3.02 21.80 -10.53
C ALA A 114 2.74 23.21 -11.10
N ASN A 115 2.26 24.14 -10.27
CA ASN A 115 1.93 25.51 -10.64
C ASN A 115 3.11 26.53 -10.49
N LYS A 116 4.35 26.06 -10.29
CA LYS A 116 5.57 26.90 -10.15
C LYS A 116 6.82 26.32 -10.83
N GLY A 117 6.74 25.95 -12.12
CA GLY A 117 7.89 25.29 -12.79
C GLY A 117 8.14 25.56 -14.28
N ASN A 118 7.31 26.32 -15.00
CA ASN A 118 7.34 26.31 -16.48
C ASN A 118 8.43 27.19 -17.14
N MET A 119 9.67 27.16 -16.62
CA MET A 119 10.86 27.75 -17.24
C MET A 119 12.17 27.11 -16.73
N MET A 120 12.57 25.95 -17.29
CA MET A 120 13.97 25.59 -17.65
C MET A 120 14.09 24.11 -18.11
N SER A 121 13.65 23.80 -19.32
CA SER A 121 13.83 22.50 -19.98
C SER A 121 14.91 22.55 -21.06
N ARG A 122 16.16 22.94 -20.71
CA ARG A 122 17.28 22.96 -21.69
C ARG A 122 18.69 22.94 -21.07
N THR A 123 19.16 21.75 -20.68
CA THR A 123 20.49 21.21 -21.06
C THR A 123 20.74 19.86 -20.39
N ALA A 124 20.79 18.78 -21.17
CA ALA A 124 21.31 17.49 -20.72
C ALA A 124 22.73 17.32 -21.26
N ASN A 125 23.73 17.29 -20.38
CA ASN A 125 25.05 16.66 -20.59
C ASN A 125 25.87 16.72 -19.30
N GLY A 126 26.44 15.59 -18.87
CA GLY A 126 27.33 15.50 -17.69
C GLY A 126 26.78 14.63 -16.56
N MET A 127 27.06 13.31 -16.60
CA MET A 127 26.80 12.42 -15.47
C MET A 127 27.89 12.53 -14.39
N SER A 128 27.60 13.27 -13.32
CA SER A 128 28.20 13.07 -11.99
C SER A 128 27.42 13.86 -10.92
N ASN A 129 27.46 13.39 -9.67
CA ASN A 129 26.93 14.02 -8.43
C ASN A 129 25.44 14.42 -8.36
N ALA A 130 24.68 14.45 -9.46
CA ALA A 130 23.25 14.77 -9.46
C ALA A 130 22.40 13.71 -8.75
N ALA A 131 22.75 12.42 -8.87
CA ALA A 131 21.97 11.31 -8.32
C ALA A 131 21.87 11.30 -6.78
N LEU A 132 22.80 11.97 -6.08
CA LEU A 132 22.76 12.07 -4.61
C LEU A 132 21.88 13.22 -4.11
N LYS A 133 21.50 14.17 -4.99
CA LYS A 133 20.59 15.28 -4.63
C LYS A 133 19.12 14.86 -4.52
N THR A 134 18.75 13.70 -5.05
CA THR A 134 17.39 13.13 -4.96
C THR A 134 17.09 12.51 -3.59
N LEU A 135 18.08 12.37 -2.70
CA LEU A 135 17.94 11.68 -1.41
C LEU A 135 17.89 12.58 -0.17
N THR A 136 18.12 13.90 -0.27
CA THR A 136 17.92 14.81 0.88
C THR A 136 17.49 16.24 0.53
N PHE A 137 16.26 16.52 0.94
CA PHE A 137 15.70 17.75 1.51
C PHE A 137 16.68 18.91 1.79
N GLY A 138 16.32 20.10 1.29
CA GLY A 138 17.04 21.36 1.55
C GLY A 138 16.10 22.55 1.71
N LYS A 139 16.33 23.36 2.74
CA LYS A 139 15.53 24.53 3.20
C LYS A 139 14.78 25.33 2.12
N ALA A 140 13.49 25.57 2.37
CA ALA A 140 12.80 26.79 1.96
C ALA A 140 11.63 27.13 2.91
N GLY A 141 11.44 28.42 3.22
CA GLY A 141 10.22 28.96 3.85
C GLY A 141 10.18 29.06 5.39
N LYS A 142 9.63 30.18 5.89
CA LYS A 142 9.11 30.31 7.27
C LYS A 142 7.59 30.29 7.19
N GLY A 143 6.91 29.50 8.05
CA GLY A 143 5.46 29.64 8.29
C GLY A 143 4.59 28.38 8.18
N GLY A 144 5.16 27.23 7.79
CA GLY A 144 4.47 25.93 7.82
C GLY A 144 5.36 24.83 8.43
N PRO A 145 4.80 23.67 8.82
CA PRO A 145 5.58 22.53 9.26
C PRO A 145 6.46 22.00 8.13
N GLN A 146 7.65 21.50 8.45
CA GLN A 146 8.74 21.26 7.49
C GLN A 146 8.63 19.89 6.77
N TYR A 147 7.41 19.44 6.46
CA TYR A 147 7.13 18.14 5.81
C TYR A 147 7.23 18.20 4.28
N GLY A 148 8.30 18.79 3.75
CA GLY A 148 8.54 18.80 2.30
C GLY A 148 8.96 17.42 1.80
N TYR A 149 8.19 16.84 0.87
CA TYR A 149 8.33 15.54 0.18
C TYR A 149 8.36 14.28 1.07
N MET A 150 7.62 13.25 0.65
CA MET A 150 7.61 11.93 1.32
C MET A 150 7.61 10.73 0.37
N ALA A 151 7.00 10.82 -0.83
CA ALA A 151 6.89 9.74 -1.83
C ALA A 151 8.22 8.98 -2.06
N ASN A 152 9.17 9.61 -2.75
CA ASN A 152 10.49 9.04 -3.07
C ASN A 152 11.30 8.56 -1.84
N GLY A 153 10.92 8.98 -0.63
CA GLY A 153 11.51 8.53 0.63
C GLY A 153 10.98 7.15 1.03
N PHE A 154 9.67 7.00 1.19
CA PHE A 154 9.04 5.70 1.52
C PHE A 154 9.23 4.68 0.38
N ASP A 155 9.13 5.12 -0.88
CA ASP A 155 9.37 4.27 -2.07
C ASP A 155 10.79 3.66 -2.10
N SER A 156 11.76 4.26 -1.40
CA SER A 156 13.13 3.74 -1.32
C SER A 156 13.29 2.54 -0.38
N MET A 157 12.41 2.41 0.62
CA MET A 157 12.47 1.40 1.70
C MET A 157 12.23 -0.04 1.20
N VAL A 158 11.88 -0.21 -0.08
CA VAL A 158 11.82 -1.51 -0.78
C VAL A 158 13.19 -2.15 -1.01
N ILE A 159 14.30 -1.40 -0.94
CA ILE A 159 15.66 -1.89 -1.23
C ILE A 159 16.57 -1.73 0.00
N VAL A 160 17.31 -2.79 0.37
CA VAL A 160 18.29 -2.69 1.48
C VAL A 160 19.51 -1.87 1.05
N ASP A 161 20.06 -2.15 -0.13
CA ASP A 161 21.19 -1.40 -0.69
C ASP A 161 21.23 -1.53 -2.23
N THR A 162 21.29 -0.41 -2.95
CA THR A 162 21.28 -0.35 -4.43
C THR A 162 22.65 -0.62 -5.08
N THR A 163 23.72 -0.62 -4.29
CA THR A 163 25.13 -0.71 -4.73
C THR A 163 25.75 -2.08 -4.42
N GLY A 164 25.25 -2.80 -3.41
CA GLY A 164 25.60 -4.19 -3.09
C GLY A 164 25.83 -4.46 -1.61
N LEU A 165 24.85 -5.13 -0.98
CA LEU A 165 24.91 -5.65 0.39
C LEU A 165 25.97 -6.77 0.48
N SER A 166 27.14 -6.48 1.06
CA SER A 166 28.32 -7.37 0.99
C SER A 166 29.26 -7.23 2.19
N ARG A 167 30.03 -8.28 2.52
CA ARG A 167 31.01 -8.31 3.63
C ARG A 167 32.12 -7.24 3.55
N ALA A 168 32.34 -6.67 2.36
CA ALA A 168 33.25 -5.54 2.16
C ALA A 168 32.65 -4.20 2.62
N ARG A 169 31.34 -3.98 2.44
CA ARG A 169 30.63 -2.74 2.81
C ARG A 169 29.90 -2.81 4.15
N TYR A 170 29.77 -4.00 4.73
CA TYR A 170 29.00 -4.27 5.95
C TYR A 170 29.66 -5.29 6.87
N ASP A 171 29.44 -5.15 8.17
CA ASP A 171 29.56 -6.22 9.16
C ASP A 171 28.20 -6.88 9.39
N PHE A 172 28.22 -8.20 9.55
CA PHE A 172 27.04 -9.03 9.78
C PHE A 172 27.24 -9.81 11.08
N LYS A 173 26.23 -9.79 11.96
CA LYS A 173 26.27 -10.50 13.24
C LYS A 173 25.03 -11.39 13.38
N PHE A 174 25.25 -12.68 13.55
CA PHE A 174 24.16 -13.61 13.85
C PHE A 174 23.49 -13.29 15.18
N VAL A 175 22.16 -13.23 15.17
CA VAL A 175 21.32 -12.96 16.34
C VAL A 175 20.63 -14.25 16.82
N ARG A 176 19.87 -14.90 15.94
CA ARG A 176 19.05 -16.08 16.22
C ARG A 176 18.55 -16.75 14.94
N ARG A 177 17.83 -17.87 15.11
CA ARG A 177 16.83 -18.34 14.13
C ARG A 177 15.44 -17.99 14.65
N GLU A 178 14.49 -17.77 13.76
CA GLU A 178 13.12 -17.34 14.07
C GLU A 178 12.15 -17.85 13.00
N PHE A 179 10.91 -18.13 13.38
CA PHE A 179 9.82 -18.42 12.44
C PHE A 179 9.01 -17.14 12.19
N LEU A 180 8.82 -16.79 10.92
CA LEU A 180 7.88 -15.76 10.49
C LEU A 180 6.76 -16.49 9.75
N GLY A 181 5.63 -16.75 10.42
CA GLY A 181 4.65 -17.73 9.95
C GLY A 181 5.28 -19.12 9.82
N ASP A 182 5.07 -19.78 8.67
CA ASP A 182 5.71 -21.07 8.36
C ASP A 182 7.19 -20.93 7.93
N VAL A 183 7.65 -19.70 7.65
CA VAL A 183 8.99 -19.46 7.09
C VAL A 183 10.04 -19.47 8.19
N ARG A 184 10.94 -20.47 8.14
CA ARG A 184 12.15 -20.49 8.97
C ARG A 184 13.14 -19.44 8.46
N THR A 185 13.68 -18.64 9.37
CA THR A 185 14.61 -17.56 9.05
C THR A 185 15.88 -17.59 9.89
N ILE A 186 16.96 -17.06 9.31
CA ILE A 186 18.21 -16.66 9.98
C ILE A 186 18.14 -15.14 10.18
N VAL A 187 18.41 -14.69 11.41
CA VAL A 187 18.31 -13.28 11.79
C VAL A 187 19.71 -12.71 11.98
N LEU A 188 20.05 -11.68 11.19
CA LEU A 188 21.34 -10.98 11.25
C LEU A 188 21.15 -9.50 11.59
N ASP A 189 21.97 -8.97 12.48
CA ASP A 189 22.21 -7.53 12.58
C ASP A 189 23.22 -7.12 11.50
N VAL A 190 23.01 -5.96 10.88
CA VAL A 190 23.74 -5.44 9.72
C VAL A 190 24.20 -4.01 10.01
N SER A 191 25.51 -3.78 10.00
CA SER A 191 26.13 -2.49 10.29
C SER A 191 27.08 -2.05 9.16
N PRO A 192 27.03 -0.80 8.68
CA PRO A 192 27.86 -0.36 7.55
C PRO A 192 29.31 -0.04 7.95
N LYS A 193 30.25 -0.40 7.07
CA LYS A 193 31.70 -0.17 7.20
C LYS A 193 32.12 1.18 6.60
N PHE A 194 32.38 2.17 7.44
CA PHE A 194 32.92 3.46 7.01
C PHE A 194 34.45 3.46 7.10
N MET A 195 35.16 3.78 6.00
CA MET A 195 36.62 3.85 6.04
C MET A 195 37.11 5.25 6.43
N LYS A 196 38.25 5.32 7.13
CA LYS A 196 38.91 6.58 7.47
C LYS A 196 39.49 7.24 6.21
N GLY A 197 38.72 8.16 5.62
CA GLY A 197 39.17 8.98 4.49
C GLY A 197 38.08 9.26 3.43
N ASP A 198 36.95 8.55 3.50
CA ASP A 198 35.86 8.69 2.52
C ASP A 198 35.27 10.11 2.54
N LYS A 199 35.53 10.88 1.48
CA LYS A 199 35.09 12.29 1.34
C LYS A 199 33.57 12.44 1.23
N HIS A 200 32.92 11.40 0.71
CA HIS A 200 31.48 11.23 0.71
C HIS A 200 31.21 9.81 1.18
N GLN A 201 30.63 9.66 2.37
CA GLN A 201 30.08 8.39 2.80
C GLN A 201 28.78 8.15 2.03
N ASP A 202 28.70 7.01 1.35
CA ASP A 202 27.49 6.55 0.69
C ASP A 202 26.44 6.14 1.73
N VAL A 203 25.17 6.40 1.41
CA VAL A 203 24.04 6.04 2.27
C VAL A 203 23.87 4.52 2.24
N ARG A 204 23.84 3.91 3.43
CA ARG A 204 23.80 2.46 3.64
C ARG A 204 22.78 2.09 4.71
N PHE A 205 22.27 0.86 4.68
CA PHE A 205 21.35 0.35 5.69
C PHE A 205 22.04 0.16 7.05
N LEU A 206 21.29 0.33 8.14
CA LEU A 206 21.66 -0.03 9.50
C LEU A 206 20.44 -0.62 10.21
N GLY A 207 20.55 -1.85 10.69
CA GLY A 207 19.44 -2.53 11.35
C GLY A 207 19.57 -4.04 11.36
N ARG A 208 18.45 -4.73 11.14
CA ARG A 208 18.30 -6.19 11.20
C ARG A 208 17.58 -6.71 9.97
N ILE A 209 18.02 -7.88 9.48
CA ILE A 209 17.39 -8.60 8.39
C ILE A 209 17.02 -10.03 8.80
N TRP A 210 15.92 -10.53 8.26
CA TRP A 210 15.49 -11.93 8.35
C TRP A 210 15.61 -12.55 6.97
N ILE A 211 16.37 -13.63 6.88
CA ILE A 211 16.72 -14.32 5.64
C ILE A 211 16.08 -15.70 5.68
N GLU A 212 15.27 -16.06 4.68
CA GLU A 212 14.65 -17.39 4.65
C GLU A 212 15.65 -18.50 4.31
N ASP A 213 15.42 -19.69 4.85
CA ASP A 213 16.45 -20.73 4.98
C ASP A 213 16.67 -21.63 3.74
N GLU A 214 15.87 -21.50 2.68
CA GLU A 214 15.97 -22.32 1.46
C GLU A 214 16.69 -21.56 0.34
N GLY A 215 16.14 -20.41 -0.06
CA GLY A 215 16.67 -19.59 -1.14
C GLY A 215 17.73 -18.58 -0.71
N SER A 216 17.86 -18.31 0.59
CA SER A 216 18.64 -17.19 1.17
C SER A 216 18.13 -15.79 0.79
N SER A 217 16.83 -15.66 0.48
CA SER A 217 16.19 -14.36 0.22
C SER A 217 15.91 -13.59 1.51
N ILE A 218 16.05 -12.27 1.50
CA ILE A 218 15.61 -11.42 2.61
C ILE A 218 14.08 -11.28 2.57
N VAL A 219 13.41 -11.61 3.68
CA VAL A 219 11.95 -11.59 3.82
C VAL A 219 11.42 -10.50 4.77
N ARG A 220 12.27 -9.99 5.68
CA ARG A 220 11.98 -8.81 6.50
C ARG A 220 13.24 -7.96 6.69
N VAL A 221 13.08 -6.65 6.71
CA VAL A 221 14.12 -5.64 6.94
C VAL A 221 13.59 -4.66 7.98
N ASN A 222 14.30 -4.49 9.11
CA ASN A 222 13.93 -3.57 10.19
C ASN A 222 15.12 -2.66 10.52
N GLY A 223 15.00 -1.35 10.29
CA GLY A 223 16.13 -0.43 10.51
C GLY A 223 15.94 0.94 9.90
N THR A 224 17.04 1.61 9.57
CA THR A 224 17.09 2.94 8.93
C THR A 224 18.29 3.01 7.98
N TYR A 225 18.52 4.15 7.33
CA TYR A 225 19.71 4.42 6.53
C TYR A 225 20.67 5.39 7.23
N THR A 226 21.96 5.30 6.91
CA THR A 226 23.03 6.07 7.56
C THR A 226 24.25 6.22 6.63
N PRO A 227 25.00 7.34 6.68
CA PRO A 227 24.78 8.53 7.51
C PRO A 227 23.65 9.41 6.96
N ALA A 228 22.83 9.96 7.85
CA ALA A 228 21.91 11.03 7.50
C ALA A 228 22.70 12.34 7.20
N PRO A 229 22.46 13.00 6.06
CA PRO A 229 23.06 14.30 5.76
C PRO A 229 22.67 15.39 6.78
N LYS A 230 23.53 16.41 6.92
CA LYS A 230 23.43 17.42 7.98
C LYS A 230 22.08 18.18 7.93
N GLY A 231 21.30 18.06 9.02
CA GLY A 231 20.00 18.71 9.14
C GLY A 231 18.83 17.91 8.53
N THR A 232 19.03 16.60 8.32
CA THR A 232 18.00 15.65 7.88
C THR A 232 18.07 14.37 8.73
N ALA A 233 17.04 13.54 8.65
CA ALA A 233 17.00 12.20 9.23
C ALA A 233 16.50 11.19 8.19
N PHE A 234 16.88 9.92 8.33
CA PHE A 234 16.21 8.81 7.66
C PHE A 234 15.30 8.13 8.69
N PHE A 235 14.04 7.93 8.33
CA PHE A 235 13.06 7.32 9.23
C PHE A 235 13.31 5.83 9.40
N HIS A 236 12.95 5.31 10.57
CA HIS A 236 12.92 3.87 10.82
C HIS A 236 11.79 3.20 10.03
N PHE A 237 12.05 2.00 9.53
CA PHE A 237 11.12 1.24 8.71
C PHE A 237 11.24 -0.27 8.94
N ASP A 238 10.12 -0.96 8.67
CA ASP A 238 9.93 -2.40 8.78
C ASP A 238 9.30 -2.93 7.47
N THR A 239 10.15 -3.25 6.49
CA THR A 239 9.73 -3.76 5.17
C THR A 239 9.58 -5.28 5.22
N TRP A 240 8.41 -5.77 4.79
CA TRP A 240 8.10 -7.18 4.66
C TRP A 240 7.94 -7.58 3.18
N ARG A 241 8.62 -8.66 2.80
CA ARG A 241 8.46 -9.31 1.49
C ARG A 241 7.65 -10.58 1.64
N ILE A 242 6.67 -10.76 0.75
CA ILE A 242 5.78 -11.93 0.70
C ILE A 242 6.19 -12.80 -0.48
N ASN A 243 5.99 -14.11 -0.36
CA ASN A 243 6.23 -15.02 -1.46
C ASN A 243 5.10 -14.90 -2.50
N MET A 244 5.45 -14.49 -3.71
CA MET A 244 4.52 -14.29 -4.83
C MET A 244 4.73 -15.35 -5.94
N GLY A 245 5.35 -16.48 -5.59
CA GLY A 245 5.70 -17.57 -6.50
C GLY A 245 7.01 -18.27 -6.11
N PRO A 246 7.37 -19.39 -6.76
CA PRO A 246 8.54 -20.19 -6.41
C PRO A 246 9.84 -19.36 -6.35
N GLY A 247 10.38 -19.18 -5.14
CA GLY A 247 11.58 -18.36 -4.88
C GLY A 247 11.39 -16.84 -5.02
N LEU A 248 10.23 -16.36 -5.47
CA LEU A 248 9.94 -14.95 -5.72
C LEU A 248 9.45 -14.25 -4.44
N TRP A 249 10.31 -13.45 -3.81
CA TRP A 249 9.98 -12.65 -2.63
C TRP A 249 9.99 -11.15 -2.99
N LEU A 250 8.83 -10.52 -2.94
CA LEU A 250 8.62 -9.12 -3.34
C LEU A 250 7.98 -8.33 -2.18
N PRO A 251 8.28 -7.03 -2.00
CA PRO A 251 7.75 -6.23 -0.91
C PRO A 251 6.24 -6.03 -1.07
N ALA A 252 5.51 -6.11 0.04
CA ALA A 252 4.05 -5.91 0.06
C ALA A 252 3.64 -4.88 1.12
N TYR A 253 4.37 -4.82 2.22
CA TYR A 253 4.11 -3.95 3.35
C TYR A 253 5.40 -3.29 3.83
N ILE A 254 5.33 -2.00 4.15
CA ILE A 254 6.32 -1.27 4.91
C ILE A 254 5.59 -0.55 6.04
N TYR A 255 6.07 -0.67 7.27
CA TYR A 255 5.64 0.15 8.38
C TYR A 255 6.76 1.10 8.78
N SER A 256 6.46 2.36 9.06
CA SER A 256 7.41 3.33 9.59
C SER A 256 6.84 4.06 10.78
N GLU A 257 7.67 4.29 11.79
CA GLU A 257 7.30 5.00 13.00
C GLU A 257 8.48 5.78 13.56
N GLU A 258 8.22 7.02 13.96
CA GLU A 258 9.14 7.85 14.75
C GLU A 258 8.37 8.35 15.97
N SER A 259 8.98 8.27 17.15
CA SER A 259 8.34 8.63 18.42
C SER A 259 9.27 9.47 19.30
N GLY A 260 8.83 10.65 19.73
CA GLY A 260 9.55 11.45 20.73
C GLY A 260 9.42 12.96 20.56
N LEU A 261 8.43 13.56 21.24
CA LEU A 261 8.04 14.97 21.09
C LEU A 261 8.84 15.96 21.94
N ALA A 262 9.64 16.83 21.30
CA ALA A 262 9.85 18.25 21.65
C ALA A 262 10.88 18.89 20.71
N GLU A 263 10.70 20.14 20.26
CA GLU A 263 11.82 20.89 19.66
C GLU A 263 12.89 21.10 20.74
N ASP A 264 14.11 20.59 20.52
CA ASP A 264 15.19 20.73 21.50
C ASP A 264 15.63 22.20 21.62
N LYS A 265 16.39 22.54 22.67
CA LYS A 265 16.89 23.92 22.90
C LYS A 265 17.89 24.42 21.83
N LYS A 266 18.04 23.72 20.70
CA LYS A 266 18.88 24.06 19.55
C LYS A 266 18.09 24.14 18.23
N GLY A 267 16.78 23.85 18.24
CA GLY A 267 15.93 23.92 17.06
C GLY A 267 15.96 22.67 16.18
N ASN A 268 16.21 21.48 16.74
CA ASN A 268 16.11 20.23 15.98
C ASN A 268 14.65 19.78 15.86
N VAL A 269 14.26 19.34 14.66
CA VAL A 269 12.91 18.82 14.37
C VAL A 269 12.77 17.42 14.98
N HIS A 270 11.71 17.23 15.76
CA HIS A 270 11.34 15.96 16.35
C HIS A 270 10.09 15.42 15.63
N TYR A 271 10.21 14.22 15.06
CA TYR A 271 9.15 13.54 14.33
C TYR A 271 8.32 12.69 15.29
N ASN A 272 6.99 12.74 15.13
CA ASN A 272 6.06 11.88 15.86
C ASN A 272 4.96 11.44 14.89
N PHE A 273 5.12 10.28 14.25
CA PHE A 273 4.21 9.78 13.22
C PHE A 273 4.24 8.26 13.11
N ARG A 274 3.17 7.69 12.53
CA ARG A 274 3.10 6.31 12.04
C ARG A 274 2.72 6.31 10.57
N ALA A 275 3.25 5.38 9.78
CA ALA A 275 2.94 5.24 8.36
C ALA A 275 2.84 3.77 7.96
N GLN A 276 1.92 3.48 7.03
CA GLN A 276 1.89 2.23 6.27
C GLN A 276 2.09 2.54 4.80
N THR A 277 3.04 1.85 4.17
CA THR A 277 3.16 1.75 2.71
C THR A 277 2.71 0.35 2.28
N ARG A 278 1.87 0.26 1.26
CA ARG A 278 1.35 -1.00 0.69
C ARG A 278 1.71 -1.08 -0.78
N LEU A 279 2.16 -2.25 -1.23
CA LEU A 279 2.57 -2.51 -2.62
C LEU A 279 1.81 -3.69 -3.20
N TRP A 280 1.21 -3.50 -4.37
CA TRP A 280 0.43 -4.52 -5.09
C TRP A 280 0.39 -4.27 -6.60
N GLY A 281 -0.40 -5.03 -7.35
CA GLY A 281 -0.47 -4.92 -8.81
C GLY A 281 0.74 -5.53 -9.51
N TYR A 282 1.43 -6.49 -8.87
CA TYR A 282 2.63 -7.12 -9.44
C TYR A 282 2.34 -7.96 -10.70
N ASN A 283 1.16 -8.57 -10.80
CA ASN A 283 0.68 -9.29 -11.99
C ASN A 283 -0.33 -8.49 -12.82
N VAL A 284 -0.52 -7.18 -12.56
CA VAL A 284 -1.48 -6.37 -13.31
C VAL A 284 -1.03 -6.29 -14.77
N THR A 285 -1.91 -6.77 -15.65
CA THR A 285 -1.65 -6.98 -17.07
C THR A 285 -1.18 -5.69 -17.74
N ARG A 286 0.09 -5.64 -18.15
CA ARG A 286 0.59 -4.53 -18.99
C ARG A 286 -0.31 -4.40 -20.23
N PRO A 287 -0.63 -3.18 -20.70
CA PRO A 287 -1.50 -2.98 -21.87
C PRO A 287 -1.05 -3.66 -23.18
N GLU A 288 0.17 -4.20 -23.23
CA GLU A 288 0.79 -4.87 -24.39
C GLU A 288 0.70 -6.41 -24.33
N ASN A 289 0.18 -7.01 -23.25
CA ASN A 289 0.04 -8.46 -23.12
C ASN A 289 -1.23 -8.98 -23.82
N ASN A 290 -1.12 -9.31 -25.11
CA ASN A 290 -2.22 -9.88 -25.93
C ASN A 290 -2.56 -11.36 -25.62
N SER A 291 -2.44 -11.80 -24.35
CA SER A 291 -2.64 -13.20 -23.96
C SER A 291 -4.08 -13.68 -24.12
N GLU A 292 -5.06 -12.81 -23.89
CA GLU A 292 -6.51 -13.08 -24.08
C GLU A 292 -6.82 -13.50 -25.54
N LEU A 293 -6.16 -12.85 -26.50
CA LEU A 293 -6.23 -13.17 -27.93
C LEU A 293 -5.58 -14.53 -28.28
N THR A 294 -4.79 -15.10 -27.36
CA THR A 294 -4.07 -16.37 -27.54
C THR A 294 -4.82 -17.54 -26.91
N GLU A 295 -5.44 -17.37 -25.73
CA GLU A 295 -6.23 -18.42 -25.07
C GLU A 295 -7.49 -18.80 -25.86
N VAL A 296 -8.18 -17.81 -26.46
CA VAL A 296 -9.43 -18.01 -27.22
C VAL A 296 -9.25 -18.87 -28.49
N MET A 297 -8.02 -19.07 -28.97
CA MET A 297 -7.73 -19.82 -30.20
C MET A 297 -7.30 -21.28 -30.01
N VAL A 298 -7.04 -21.76 -28.78
CA VAL A 298 -6.31 -23.02 -28.56
C VAL A 298 -7.19 -24.19 -28.05
N ASP A 299 -8.20 -23.93 -27.20
CA ASP A 299 -8.91 -24.98 -26.43
C ASP A 299 -10.42 -25.08 -26.74
N ALA A 300 -10.81 -24.93 -28.01
CA ALA A 300 -12.17 -25.17 -28.50
C ALA A 300 -12.28 -26.51 -29.28
N PRO A 301 -12.53 -27.66 -28.59
CA PRO A 301 -12.64 -28.97 -29.25
C PRO A 301 -13.94 -29.16 -30.04
N ASP A 302 -14.99 -28.42 -29.70
CA ASP A 302 -16.21 -28.27 -30.49
C ASP A 302 -16.19 -26.92 -31.22
N PRO A 303 -16.67 -26.83 -32.48
CA PRO A 303 -16.84 -25.54 -33.15
C PRO A 303 -17.85 -24.69 -32.39
N VAL A 304 -17.49 -23.42 -32.14
CA VAL A 304 -18.35 -22.45 -31.46
C VAL A 304 -19.68 -22.33 -32.23
N LYS A 305 -20.74 -22.90 -31.66
CA LYS A 305 -22.09 -22.81 -32.22
C LYS A 305 -22.59 -21.39 -32.07
N ASP A 306 -22.70 -20.68 -33.17
CA ASP A 306 -23.29 -19.35 -33.20
C ASP A 306 -24.75 -19.38 -32.70
N GLN A 307 -24.99 -18.75 -31.55
CA GLN A 307 -26.31 -18.63 -30.93
C GLN A 307 -27.07 -17.39 -31.40
N SER A 308 -26.57 -16.63 -32.40
CA SER A 308 -27.27 -15.50 -33.01
C SER A 308 -28.71 -15.82 -33.40
N THR A 309 -28.98 -17.05 -33.83
CA THR A 309 -30.32 -17.57 -34.18
C THR A 309 -31.33 -17.60 -33.03
N GLN A 310 -30.92 -17.38 -31.77
CA GLN A 310 -31.80 -17.22 -30.60
C GLN A 310 -31.84 -15.78 -30.07
N ASN A 311 -30.91 -14.90 -30.49
CA ASN A 311 -30.86 -13.51 -30.05
C ASN A 311 -31.67 -12.61 -31.00
N THR A 312 -32.92 -12.32 -30.62
CA THR A 312 -33.68 -11.22 -31.22
C THR A 312 -33.12 -9.85 -30.80
N ASP A 313 -33.25 -8.85 -31.67
CA ASP A 313 -32.87 -7.46 -31.37
C ASP A 313 -33.43 -6.98 -30.02
N ALA A 314 -32.58 -6.33 -29.23
CA ALA A 314 -32.98 -5.76 -27.95
C ALA A 314 -34.00 -4.62 -28.15
N SER A 315 -35.07 -4.62 -27.34
CA SER A 315 -36.05 -3.54 -27.33
C SER A 315 -35.40 -2.22 -26.87
N PRO A 316 -35.89 -1.03 -27.26
CA PRO A 316 -35.21 0.24 -26.95
C PRO A 316 -34.86 0.45 -25.47
N LEU A 317 -35.72 -0.03 -24.54
CA LEU A 317 -35.44 0.02 -23.10
C LEU A 317 -34.39 -1.01 -22.65
N ALA A 318 -34.39 -2.21 -23.24
CA ALA A 318 -33.35 -3.22 -22.99
C ALA A 318 -32.00 -2.72 -23.51
N SER A 319 -31.95 -2.14 -24.71
CA SER A 319 -30.75 -1.52 -25.29
C SER A 319 -30.24 -0.34 -24.45
N GLN A 320 -31.14 0.47 -23.87
CA GLN A 320 -30.74 1.56 -22.95
C GLN A 320 -30.11 1.00 -21.66
N ARG A 321 -30.67 -0.06 -21.07
CA ARG A 321 -30.12 -0.73 -19.88
C ARG A 321 -28.79 -1.43 -20.18
N GLN A 322 -28.65 -2.08 -21.33
CA GLN A 322 -27.40 -2.66 -21.81
C GLN A 322 -26.34 -1.57 -22.01
N TRP A 323 -26.69 -0.44 -22.64
CA TRP A 323 -25.77 0.69 -22.81
C TRP A 323 -25.36 1.35 -21.48
N GLN A 324 -26.23 1.31 -20.47
CA GLN A 324 -25.87 1.70 -19.11
C GLN A 324 -24.87 0.70 -18.49
N ARG A 325 -25.09 -0.62 -18.62
CA ARG A 325 -24.15 -1.64 -18.15
C ARG A 325 -22.78 -1.56 -18.83
N GLU A 326 -22.74 -1.36 -20.15
CA GLU A 326 -21.50 -1.11 -20.92
C GLU A 326 -20.69 0.04 -20.31
N ALA A 327 -21.36 1.12 -19.88
CA ALA A 327 -20.73 2.26 -19.22
C ALA A 327 -20.22 1.94 -17.80
N GLU A 328 -20.88 1.04 -17.06
CA GLU A 328 -20.38 0.54 -15.78
C GLU A 328 -19.15 -0.36 -15.98
N ASP A 329 -19.26 -1.34 -16.88
CA ASP A 329 -18.27 -2.39 -17.07
C ASP A 329 -16.97 -1.82 -17.67
N ASN A 330 -17.04 -0.85 -18.59
CA ASN A 330 -15.86 -0.11 -19.07
C ASN A 330 -15.11 0.62 -17.94
N ILE A 331 -15.80 1.17 -16.94
CA ILE A 331 -15.14 1.78 -15.76
C ILE A 331 -14.52 0.70 -14.90
N LEU A 332 -15.27 -0.36 -14.60
CA LEU A 332 -14.84 -1.43 -13.70
C LEU A 332 -13.65 -2.20 -14.28
N GLU A 333 -13.64 -2.52 -15.57
CA GLU A 333 -12.48 -3.09 -16.27
C GLU A 333 -11.31 -2.12 -16.21
N ARG A 334 -11.50 -0.83 -16.56
CA ARG A 334 -10.41 0.16 -16.54
C ARG A 334 -9.80 0.30 -15.15
N MET A 335 -10.60 0.30 -14.08
CA MET A 335 -10.12 0.38 -12.70
C MET A 335 -9.47 -0.93 -12.22
N GLN A 336 -10.01 -2.09 -12.59
CA GLN A 336 -9.40 -3.39 -12.27
C GLN A 336 -8.06 -3.60 -13.00
N LYS A 337 -7.99 -3.23 -14.28
CA LYS A 337 -6.78 -3.25 -15.12
C LYS A 337 -5.72 -2.23 -14.69
N LEU A 338 -6.07 -1.30 -13.81
CA LEU A 338 -5.12 -0.43 -13.13
C LEU A 338 -4.62 -1.01 -11.79
N GLY A 339 -5.29 -2.01 -11.23
CA GLY A 339 -5.10 -2.48 -9.84
C GLY A 339 -5.82 -1.60 -8.81
N LEU A 340 -6.78 -0.77 -9.19
CA LEU A 340 -7.51 0.10 -8.26
C LEU A 340 -8.74 -0.58 -7.65
N VAL A 341 -9.36 -1.52 -8.36
CA VAL A 341 -10.50 -2.32 -7.90
C VAL A 341 -10.13 -3.80 -7.91
N ALA A 342 -10.43 -4.50 -6.81
CA ALA A 342 -10.15 -5.91 -6.66
C ALA A 342 -10.90 -6.76 -7.70
N PRO A 343 -10.31 -7.81 -8.29
CA PRO A 343 -11.04 -8.76 -9.12
C PRO A 343 -12.15 -9.48 -8.32
N PRO A 344 -13.28 -9.86 -8.95
CA PRO A 344 -14.45 -10.40 -8.24
C PRO A 344 -14.11 -11.56 -7.29
N GLY A 345 -14.62 -11.50 -6.05
CA GLY A 345 -14.17 -12.37 -4.96
C GLY A 345 -15.20 -12.65 -3.85
N GLU A 346 -14.69 -13.08 -2.68
CA GLU A 346 -15.50 -13.44 -1.50
C GLU A 346 -16.11 -12.20 -0.83
N VAL A 347 -15.36 -11.10 -0.76
CA VAL A 347 -15.78 -9.86 -0.09
C VAL A 347 -16.98 -9.23 -0.79
N ASP A 348 -16.98 -9.19 -2.13
CA ASP A 348 -18.08 -8.63 -2.94
C ASP A 348 -19.42 -9.30 -2.60
N LYS A 349 -19.42 -10.64 -2.47
CA LYS A 349 -20.60 -11.43 -2.10
C LYS A 349 -21.12 -11.13 -0.70
N VAL A 350 -20.26 -10.73 0.22
CA VAL A 350 -20.67 -10.31 1.58
C VAL A 350 -21.34 -8.94 1.52
N LEU A 351 -20.88 -8.04 0.65
CA LEU A 351 -21.56 -6.75 0.40
C LEU A 351 -22.93 -6.98 -0.27
N GLU A 352 -22.98 -7.82 -1.31
CA GLU A 352 -24.22 -8.21 -2.02
C GLU A 352 -25.23 -8.89 -1.10
N THR A 353 -24.77 -9.70 -0.13
CA THR A 353 -25.64 -10.29 0.90
C THR A 353 -26.31 -9.22 1.77
N VAL A 354 -25.57 -8.18 2.17
CA VAL A 354 -26.11 -7.06 2.97
C VAL A 354 -27.06 -6.18 2.14
N VAL A 355 -26.75 -5.95 0.86
CA VAL A 355 -27.67 -5.26 -0.08
C VAL A 355 -28.98 -6.04 -0.25
N ASN A 356 -28.90 -7.33 -0.60
CA ASN A 356 -30.07 -8.19 -0.74
C ASN A 356 -30.92 -8.26 0.55
N ASN A 357 -30.28 -8.27 1.73
CA ASN A 357 -31.00 -8.18 3.02
C ASN A 357 -31.84 -6.90 3.16
N ILE A 358 -31.38 -5.77 2.59
CA ILE A 358 -32.11 -4.50 2.58
C ILE A 358 -33.21 -4.53 1.50
N GLU A 359 -32.91 -5.04 0.30
CA GLU A 359 -33.87 -5.13 -0.81
C GLU A 359 -35.09 -6.01 -0.46
N VAL A 360 -34.85 -7.21 0.07
CA VAL A 360 -35.91 -8.16 0.44
C VAL A 360 -36.84 -7.58 1.52
N THR A 361 -36.31 -6.92 2.55
CA THR A 361 -37.16 -6.37 3.62
C THR A 361 -37.85 -5.06 3.25
N ASN A 362 -37.32 -4.32 2.28
CA ASN A 362 -37.97 -3.14 1.69
C ASN A 362 -38.92 -3.48 0.53
N ASN A 363 -39.06 -4.77 0.16
CA ASN A 363 -39.84 -5.24 -1.00
C ASN A 363 -39.43 -4.51 -2.30
N LEU A 364 -38.12 -4.51 -2.59
CA LEU A 364 -37.55 -3.93 -3.80
C LEU A 364 -37.27 -5.02 -4.85
N ASP A 365 -37.50 -4.68 -6.12
CA ASP A 365 -37.07 -5.45 -7.30
C ASP A 365 -36.28 -4.50 -8.20
N VAL A 366 -34.96 -4.48 -8.02
CA VAL A 366 -34.04 -3.55 -8.69
C VAL A 366 -33.52 -4.19 -9.97
N GLN A 367 -33.80 -3.57 -11.11
CA GLN A 367 -33.55 -4.15 -12.44
C GLN A 367 -32.87 -3.14 -13.38
N PRO A 368 -31.59 -3.32 -13.74
CA PRO A 368 -30.73 -4.48 -13.45
C PRO A 368 -30.24 -4.52 -11.98
N GLU A 369 -29.70 -5.66 -11.57
CA GLU A 369 -29.34 -6.00 -10.19
C GLU A 369 -28.28 -5.09 -9.56
N ILE A 370 -28.30 -4.92 -8.24
CA ILE A 370 -27.23 -4.19 -7.55
C ILE A 370 -26.01 -5.09 -7.37
N ARG A 371 -24.89 -4.71 -8.00
CA ARG A 371 -23.59 -5.39 -7.89
C ARG A 371 -22.74 -4.68 -6.84
N CYS A 372 -21.83 -5.37 -6.15
CA CYS A 372 -20.85 -4.72 -5.28
C CYS A 372 -19.40 -5.02 -5.70
N ARG A 373 -18.50 -4.06 -5.51
CA ARG A 373 -17.05 -4.20 -5.76
C ARG A 373 -16.24 -3.47 -4.69
N VAL A 374 -14.97 -3.82 -4.55
CA VAL A 374 -14.06 -3.17 -3.58
C VAL A 374 -12.91 -2.43 -4.27
N MET A 375 -12.76 -1.14 -3.95
CA MET A 375 -11.59 -0.33 -4.31
C MET A 375 -10.46 -0.56 -3.29
N LEU A 376 -9.23 -0.77 -3.73
CA LEU A 376 -8.13 -1.27 -2.88
C LEU A 376 -7.50 -0.22 -1.94
N THR A 377 -7.95 1.03 -2.02
CA THR A 377 -7.37 2.21 -1.36
C THR A 377 -7.77 2.40 0.11
N ALA A 378 -6.98 3.20 0.83
CA ALA A 378 -7.14 3.53 2.24
C ALA A 378 -8.15 4.65 2.60
N PRO A 379 -8.38 5.71 1.79
CA PRO A 379 -9.38 6.73 2.12
C PRO A 379 -10.77 6.12 2.20
N LEU A 380 -11.61 6.59 3.14
CA LEU A 380 -12.98 6.11 3.30
C LEU A 380 -13.83 6.70 2.18
N GLU A 381 -14.00 5.94 1.10
CA GLU A 381 -14.83 6.34 -0.04
C GLU A 381 -15.84 5.26 -0.37
N SER A 382 -17.09 5.68 -0.59
CA SER A 382 -18.16 4.89 -1.17
C SER A 382 -18.75 5.68 -2.33
N PHE A 383 -19.10 4.99 -3.40
CA PHE A 383 -19.78 5.56 -4.56
C PHE A 383 -20.50 4.47 -5.35
N ASN A 384 -21.32 4.90 -6.30
CA ASN A 384 -21.98 4.04 -7.27
C ASN A 384 -21.48 4.34 -8.70
N ILE A 385 -21.47 3.30 -9.52
CA ILE A 385 -21.24 3.34 -10.96
C ILE A 385 -22.46 2.65 -11.57
N GLY A 386 -23.46 3.42 -12.00
CA GLY A 386 -24.78 2.87 -12.32
C GLY A 386 -25.35 2.10 -11.14
N HIS A 387 -25.71 0.83 -11.32
CA HIS A 387 -26.18 -0.04 -10.22
C HIS A 387 -25.04 -0.88 -9.60
N THR A 388 -23.77 -0.51 -9.81
CA THR A 388 -22.63 -1.13 -9.11
C THR A 388 -22.12 -0.25 -7.98
N ILE A 389 -22.29 -0.70 -6.74
CA ILE A 389 -21.76 -0.03 -5.55
C ILE A 389 -20.27 -0.38 -5.39
N VAL A 390 -19.44 0.61 -5.07
CA VAL A 390 -18.02 0.44 -4.77
C VAL A 390 -17.69 1.04 -3.41
N LEU A 391 -17.12 0.23 -2.51
CA LEU A 391 -16.58 0.68 -1.23
C LEU A 391 -15.06 0.51 -1.20
N SER A 392 -14.34 1.39 -0.52
CA SER A 392 -12.89 1.23 -0.34
C SER A 392 -12.53 0.23 0.76
N ARG A 393 -11.36 -0.39 0.60
CA ARG A 393 -10.69 -1.26 1.58
C ARG A 393 -10.61 -0.59 2.96
N GLY A 394 -10.20 0.69 3.00
CA GLY A 394 -10.12 1.46 4.24
C GLY A 394 -11.47 1.68 4.93
N PHE A 395 -12.55 1.86 4.17
CA PHE A 395 -13.91 1.91 4.74
C PHE A 395 -14.28 0.57 5.37
N LEU A 396 -14.08 -0.54 4.63
CA LEU A 396 -14.35 -1.89 5.13
C LEU A 396 -13.51 -2.28 6.36
N ASP A 397 -12.25 -1.80 6.44
CA ASP A 397 -11.36 -1.99 7.58
C ASP A 397 -11.84 -1.30 8.86
N THR A 398 -12.48 -0.13 8.77
CA THR A 398 -12.74 0.77 9.92
C THR A 398 -14.14 0.63 10.52
N LEU A 399 -15.12 0.09 9.78
CA LEU A 399 -16.49 -0.14 10.26
C LEU A 399 -16.51 -1.16 11.42
N PRO A 400 -17.25 -0.94 12.53
CA PRO A 400 -17.25 -1.85 13.66
C PRO A 400 -18.06 -3.14 13.42
N ASP A 401 -19.14 -3.09 12.63
CA ASP A 401 -20.05 -4.22 12.44
C ASP A 401 -20.84 -4.17 11.10
N GLU A 402 -21.69 -5.18 10.91
CA GLU A 402 -22.57 -5.34 9.74
C GLU A 402 -23.66 -4.24 9.65
N ALA A 403 -24.16 -3.74 10.78
CA ALA A 403 -25.16 -2.65 10.78
C ALA A 403 -24.55 -1.32 10.31
N SER A 404 -23.27 -1.10 10.62
CA SER A 404 -22.49 0.04 10.13
C SER A 404 -22.18 -0.10 8.64
N LEU A 405 -21.86 -1.31 8.18
CA LEU A 405 -21.70 -1.61 6.76
C LEU A 405 -23.01 -1.40 5.98
N ALA A 406 -24.13 -1.90 6.50
CA ALA A 406 -25.45 -1.71 5.93
C ALA A 406 -25.82 -0.22 5.79
N ALA A 407 -25.40 0.64 6.73
CA ALA A 407 -25.64 2.07 6.63
C ALA A 407 -24.86 2.75 5.48
N VAL A 408 -23.62 2.31 5.20
CA VAL A 408 -22.84 2.82 4.05
C VAL A 408 -23.42 2.30 2.73
N LEU A 409 -23.79 1.01 2.67
CA LEU A 409 -24.42 0.42 1.48
C LEU A 409 -25.79 1.04 1.19
N ALA A 410 -26.60 1.32 2.23
CA ALA A 410 -27.90 1.98 2.09
C ALA A 410 -27.81 3.39 1.48
N HIS A 411 -26.72 4.14 1.73
CA HIS A 411 -26.46 5.44 1.08
C HIS A 411 -26.35 5.29 -0.44
N GLU A 412 -25.52 4.35 -0.89
CA GLU A 412 -25.29 4.11 -2.32
C GLU A 412 -26.50 3.45 -2.99
N MET A 413 -27.25 2.57 -2.28
CA MET A 413 -28.58 2.13 -2.70
C MET A 413 -29.57 3.29 -2.81
N GLY A 414 -29.48 4.29 -1.93
CA GLY A 414 -30.28 5.52 -2.00
C GLY A 414 -30.08 6.27 -3.30
N HIS A 415 -28.82 6.44 -3.74
CA HIS A 415 -28.49 7.02 -5.04
C HIS A 415 -29.06 6.20 -6.22
N ILE A 416 -28.95 4.86 -6.17
CA ILE A 416 -29.45 3.96 -7.23
C ILE A 416 -30.99 4.03 -7.34
N LEU A 417 -31.69 3.91 -6.21
CA LEU A 417 -33.16 3.89 -6.15
C LEU A 417 -33.85 5.24 -6.43
N LEU A 418 -33.07 6.32 -6.48
CA LEU A 418 -33.53 7.66 -6.85
C LEU A 418 -33.09 8.05 -8.29
N GLU A 419 -32.51 7.12 -9.04
CA GLU A 419 -32.02 7.31 -10.42
C GLU A 419 -31.04 8.52 -10.55
N HIS A 420 -30.19 8.73 -9.55
CA HIS A 420 -29.23 9.84 -9.55
C HIS A 420 -28.17 9.71 -10.66
N LYS A 421 -27.57 10.84 -11.05
CA LYS A 421 -27.01 11.01 -12.39
C LYS A 421 -25.75 10.16 -12.67
N PHE A 422 -25.93 9.01 -13.30
CA PHE A 422 -24.87 8.28 -13.98
C PHE A 422 -24.68 8.74 -15.44
N ASP A 423 -23.44 8.81 -15.93
CA ASP A 423 -23.09 9.43 -17.21
C ASP A 423 -22.70 8.36 -18.25
N THR A 424 -23.66 7.91 -19.06
CA THR A 424 -23.47 6.83 -20.04
C THR A 424 -22.48 7.13 -21.17
N LYS A 425 -21.83 8.31 -21.17
CA LYS A 425 -20.66 8.57 -22.02
C LYS A 425 -19.54 7.53 -21.84
N TYR A 426 -19.47 6.85 -20.70
CA TYR A 426 -18.43 5.87 -20.40
C TYR A 426 -18.60 4.53 -21.15
N ALA A 427 -19.74 4.28 -21.81
CA ALA A 427 -19.92 3.16 -22.73
C ALA A 427 -19.11 3.34 -24.04
N PHE A 428 -18.75 4.58 -24.39
CA PHE A 428 -17.84 4.85 -25.49
C PHE A 428 -16.40 4.53 -25.06
N SER A 429 -15.87 3.39 -25.49
CA SER A 429 -14.57 2.85 -25.05
C SER A 429 -13.38 3.76 -25.36
N ASP A 430 -13.46 4.64 -26.37
CA ASP A 430 -12.45 5.68 -26.63
C ASP A 430 -12.24 6.61 -25.42
N ARG A 431 -13.26 6.79 -24.58
CA ARG A 431 -13.19 7.63 -23.38
C ARG A 431 -12.45 6.98 -22.21
N MET A 432 -12.11 5.70 -22.31
CA MET A 432 -11.19 5.01 -21.38
C MET A 432 -9.72 5.05 -21.85
N LEU A 433 -9.46 5.49 -23.08
CA LEU A 433 -8.12 5.59 -23.68
C LEU A 433 -7.40 6.87 -23.23
N PHE A 434 -7.09 6.94 -21.94
CA PHE A 434 -6.28 8.00 -21.31
C PHE A 434 -5.12 7.40 -20.49
N PRO A 435 -4.03 8.15 -20.21
CA PRO A 435 -2.92 7.64 -19.40
C PRO A 435 -3.35 7.30 -17.97
N ASP A 436 -2.91 6.15 -17.48
CA ASP A 436 -3.29 5.55 -16.18
C ASP A 436 -3.42 6.53 -15.02
N ASN A 437 -2.43 7.41 -14.87
CA ASN A 437 -2.31 8.37 -13.78
C ASN A 437 -3.35 9.51 -13.80
N HIS A 438 -4.19 9.60 -14.85
CA HIS A 438 -5.29 10.57 -14.96
C HIS A 438 -6.68 9.99 -14.64
N VAL A 439 -6.79 8.72 -14.20
CA VAL A 439 -8.10 8.06 -13.94
C VAL A 439 -9.03 8.88 -13.04
N PHE A 440 -8.54 9.37 -11.89
CA PHE A 440 -9.29 10.23 -10.94
C PHE A 440 -9.69 11.61 -11.49
N GLN A 441 -9.21 11.98 -12.69
CA GLN A 441 -9.56 13.22 -13.39
C GLN A 441 -10.49 12.97 -14.58
N ARG A 442 -10.53 11.74 -15.10
CA ARG A 442 -11.23 11.35 -16.33
C ARG A 442 -12.54 10.64 -16.05
N ILE A 443 -12.61 9.89 -14.96
CA ILE A 443 -13.83 9.25 -14.48
C ILE A 443 -14.40 10.11 -13.35
N ASP A 444 -15.38 10.94 -13.71
CA ASP A 444 -16.15 11.78 -12.80
C ASP A 444 -17.50 11.12 -12.49
N ILE A 445 -17.72 10.82 -11.22
CA ILE A 445 -18.87 10.07 -10.67
C ILE A 445 -19.35 10.69 -9.33
N LYS A 446 -19.12 12.01 -9.15
CA LYS A 446 -19.50 12.73 -7.94
C LYS A 446 -20.94 13.24 -8.05
N HIS A 447 -21.75 12.96 -7.04
CA HIS A 447 -23.13 13.44 -6.95
C HIS A 447 -23.17 14.89 -6.45
N THR A 448 -24.25 15.61 -6.74
CA THR A 448 -24.46 16.96 -6.20
C THR A 448 -24.81 16.91 -4.71
N PRO A 449 -24.55 17.99 -3.93
CA PRO A 449 -24.92 18.04 -2.51
C PRO A 449 -26.41 17.82 -2.22
N LYS A 450 -27.31 17.99 -3.21
CA LYS A 450 -28.72 17.62 -3.07
C LYS A 450 -28.95 16.12 -3.28
N GLU A 451 -28.39 15.54 -4.34
CA GLU A 451 -28.45 14.08 -4.58
C GLU A 451 -27.88 13.27 -3.42
N GLU A 452 -26.89 13.81 -2.70
CA GLU A 452 -26.37 13.25 -1.45
C GLU A 452 -27.36 13.33 -0.28
N ALA A 453 -28.02 14.48 -0.07
CA ALA A 453 -29.02 14.63 1.01
C ALA A 453 -30.31 13.83 0.76
N ASP A 454 -30.73 13.70 -0.51
CA ASP A 454 -31.86 12.87 -0.89
C ASP A 454 -31.53 11.38 -0.66
N ALA A 455 -30.27 10.97 -0.89
CA ALA A 455 -29.78 9.63 -0.58
C ALA A 455 -29.65 9.38 0.94
N ASP A 456 -29.13 10.33 1.73
CA ASP A 456 -29.10 10.26 3.21
C ASP A 456 -30.50 9.98 3.80
N ALA A 457 -31.53 10.62 3.21
CA ALA A 457 -32.93 10.43 3.60
C ALA A 457 -33.45 9.06 3.16
N LYS A 458 -33.27 8.69 1.89
CA LYS A 458 -33.71 7.39 1.36
C LYS A 458 -33.04 6.21 2.08
N ALA A 459 -31.76 6.33 2.41
CA ALA A 459 -31.01 5.34 3.16
C ALA A 459 -31.53 5.15 4.59
N ALA A 460 -31.95 6.23 5.26
CA ALA A 460 -32.59 6.12 6.57
C ALA A 460 -33.93 5.35 6.49
N ASP A 461 -34.76 5.61 5.48
CA ASP A 461 -36.01 4.87 5.24
C ASP A 461 -35.74 3.38 4.96
N LEU A 462 -34.73 3.07 4.13
CA LEU A 462 -34.30 1.69 3.87
C LEU A 462 -33.90 0.96 5.15
N LEU A 463 -33.11 1.62 6.00
CA LEU A 463 -32.58 1.07 7.24
C LEU A 463 -33.65 0.83 8.31
N GLN A 464 -34.64 1.71 8.44
CA GLN A 464 -35.76 1.53 9.38
C GLN A 464 -36.63 0.31 9.03
N ASN A 465 -36.72 -0.04 7.74
CA ASN A 465 -37.42 -1.21 7.23
C ASN A 465 -36.49 -2.42 7.01
N SER A 466 -35.34 -2.47 7.69
CA SER A 466 -34.31 -3.52 7.54
C SER A 466 -34.09 -4.36 8.80
N PRO A 467 -33.34 -5.48 8.72
CA PRO A 467 -32.86 -6.24 9.89
C PRO A 467 -31.91 -5.43 10.81
N TYR A 468 -31.49 -4.23 10.38
CA TYR A 468 -30.54 -3.37 11.08
C TYR A 468 -31.20 -2.27 11.91
N LYS A 469 -32.53 -2.08 11.81
CA LYS A 469 -33.28 -1.00 12.49
C LYS A 469 -33.02 -0.92 14.01
N ASP A 470 -32.96 -2.07 14.67
CA ASP A 470 -32.77 -2.19 16.13
C ASP A 470 -31.28 -2.08 16.54
N LYS A 471 -30.39 -1.87 15.55
CA LYS A 471 -28.92 -1.76 15.70
C LYS A 471 -28.37 -0.40 15.25
N LEU A 472 -29.21 0.57 14.85
CA LEU A 472 -28.79 1.86 14.28
C LEU A 472 -27.98 2.76 15.23
N SER A 473 -27.92 2.41 16.52
CA SER A 473 -26.98 2.98 17.48
C SER A 473 -25.51 2.76 17.10
N SER A 474 -25.18 1.68 16.38
CA SER A 474 -23.81 1.35 15.94
C SER A 474 -23.30 2.24 14.79
N PRO A 475 -23.98 2.36 13.62
CA PRO A 475 -23.62 3.36 12.61
C PRO A 475 -23.65 4.79 13.14
N GLY A 476 -24.63 5.14 13.99
CA GLY A 476 -24.66 6.46 14.63
C GLY A 476 -23.41 6.74 15.48
N LEU A 477 -22.93 5.73 16.22
CA LEU A 477 -21.71 5.80 17.03
C LEU A 477 -20.43 5.86 16.19
N PHE A 478 -20.36 5.09 15.09
CA PHE A 478 -19.27 5.19 14.10
C PHE A 478 -19.19 6.61 13.53
N LEU A 479 -20.32 7.18 13.12
CA LEU A 479 -20.40 8.55 12.62
C LEU A 479 -20.08 9.59 13.70
N ALA A 480 -20.38 9.34 14.97
CA ALA A 480 -19.99 10.23 16.06
C ALA A 480 -18.46 10.25 16.27
N ALA A 481 -17.80 9.09 16.22
CA ALA A 481 -16.34 9.01 16.27
C ALA A 481 -15.68 9.61 15.02
N LEU A 482 -16.26 9.37 13.84
CA LEU A 482 -15.83 9.96 12.58
C LEU A 482 -15.92 11.49 12.62
N GLN A 483 -17.02 12.05 13.14
CA GLN A 483 -17.23 13.49 13.28
C GLN A 483 -16.23 14.13 14.25
N GLN A 484 -15.84 13.41 15.32
CA GLN A 484 -14.82 13.86 16.26
C GLN A 484 -13.42 13.88 15.62
N ARG A 485 -13.09 12.88 14.78
CA ARG A 485 -11.78 12.70 14.14
C ARG A 485 -11.60 13.45 12.82
N ALA A 486 -12.69 13.83 12.14
CA ALA A 486 -12.64 14.45 10.81
C ALA A 486 -11.69 15.67 10.68
N PRO A 487 -11.56 16.57 11.67
CA PRO A 487 -10.62 17.69 11.57
C PRO A 487 -9.13 17.30 11.62
N GLN A 488 -8.80 16.07 12.02
CA GLN A 488 -7.44 15.52 12.07
C GLN A 488 -7.15 14.50 10.95
N LEU A 489 -8.17 14.08 10.19
CA LEU A 489 -8.07 13.06 9.13
C LEU A 489 -8.53 13.57 7.74
N PRO A 490 -8.09 14.77 7.28
CA PRO A 490 -8.60 15.37 6.05
C PRO A 490 -8.33 14.54 4.78
N ASN A 491 -7.25 13.76 4.72
CA ASN A 491 -6.91 12.96 3.55
C ASN A 491 -7.63 11.60 3.57
N LEU A 492 -7.73 10.95 4.74
CA LEU A 492 -8.52 9.71 4.87
C LEU A 492 -10.00 9.93 4.53
N LEU A 493 -10.55 11.13 4.77
CA LEU A 493 -11.94 11.46 4.45
C LEU A 493 -12.13 12.18 3.11
N THR A 494 -11.07 12.34 2.32
CA THR A 494 -11.16 12.82 0.93
C THR A 494 -11.23 11.65 -0.03
N ALA A 495 -12.36 11.50 -0.73
CA ALA A 495 -12.51 10.47 -1.75
C ALA A 495 -11.66 10.77 -3.01
N ASN A 496 -11.01 9.73 -3.56
CA ASN A 496 -10.28 9.83 -4.82
C ASN A 496 -11.26 9.97 -6.00
N MET A 497 -12.27 9.08 -6.05
CA MET A 497 -13.23 8.97 -7.14
C MET A 497 -14.57 9.63 -6.80
N GLY A 498 -15.25 9.14 -5.76
CA GLY A 498 -16.61 9.56 -5.38
C GLY A 498 -16.70 10.90 -4.66
N THR A 499 -17.86 11.21 -4.09
CA THR A 499 -17.99 12.31 -3.11
C THR A 499 -17.35 11.90 -1.79
N SER A 500 -16.73 12.86 -1.10
CA SER A 500 -16.17 12.64 0.24
C SER A 500 -17.26 12.36 1.28
N VAL A 501 -16.96 11.53 2.28
CA VAL A 501 -17.88 11.26 3.42
C VAL A 501 -18.13 12.52 4.27
N VAL A 502 -17.24 13.50 4.20
CA VAL A 502 -17.47 14.88 4.68
C VAL A 502 -17.99 15.75 3.52
N TYR A 503 -19.13 16.40 3.72
CA TYR A 503 -19.77 17.25 2.73
C TYR A 503 -19.00 18.53 2.46
N GLY A 504 -18.16 18.46 1.42
CA GLY A 504 -17.31 19.55 0.97
C GLY A 504 -16.17 19.87 1.94
N ALA A 505 -15.18 20.62 1.46
CA ALA A 505 -14.24 21.27 2.35
C ALA A 505 -14.98 22.30 3.21
N PRO A 506 -14.54 22.57 4.47
CA PRO A 506 -15.01 23.71 5.25
C PRO A 506 -14.51 25.00 4.59
N ALA A 507 -15.25 25.44 3.57
CA ALA A 507 -15.00 26.71 2.91
C ALA A 507 -15.07 27.84 3.93
N LYS A 508 -14.31 28.92 3.68
CA LYS A 508 -14.57 30.21 4.33
C LYS A 508 -15.88 30.77 3.76
N THR A 509 -17.01 30.24 4.24
CA THR A 509 -18.35 30.68 3.87
C THR A 509 -18.42 32.19 3.99
N LYS A 510 -18.91 32.87 2.95
CA LYS A 510 -19.01 34.33 3.04
C LYS A 510 -20.05 34.63 4.10
N LYS A 511 -19.71 35.53 5.02
CA LYS A 511 -20.52 35.86 6.19
C LYS A 511 -21.85 36.48 5.72
N GLY A 512 -22.88 35.66 5.53
CA GLY A 512 -24.16 36.04 4.92
C GLY A 512 -24.71 35.06 3.85
N GLU A 513 -23.96 34.06 3.40
CA GLU A 513 -24.50 32.98 2.56
C GLU A 513 -25.42 32.07 3.40
N THR A 514 -26.74 32.13 3.18
CA THR A 514 -27.73 31.24 3.80
C THR A 514 -27.60 29.81 3.26
N PRO A 515 -27.65 28.77 4.10
CA PRO A 515 -27.75 27.39 3.63
C PRO A 515 -28.96 27.21 2.70
N GLN A 516 -28.75 26.57 1.56
CA GLN A 516 -29.83 26.23 0.65
C GLN A 516 -30.66 25.09 1.27
N ALA A 517 -31.99 25.24 1.29
CA ALA A 517 -32.87 24.23 1.90
C ALA A 517 -32.71 22.88 1.19
N GLY A 518 -32.48 21.81 1.97
CA GLY A 518 -32.18 20.48 1.44
C GLY A 518 -30.74 20.25 0.97
N VAL A 519 -29.79 21.15 1.31
CA VAL A 519 -28.36 20.95 1.08
C VAL A 519 -27.62 20.81 2.42
N PRO A 520 -26.73 19.81 2.60
CA PRO A 520 -25.98 19.63 3.84
C PRO A 520 -25.03 20.81 4.14
N ALA A 521 -24.77 21.05 5.42
CA ALA A 521 -23.84 22.09 5.83
C ALA A 521 -22.39 21.70 5.49
N PRO A 522 -21.55 22.60 4.94
CA PRO A 522 -20.14 22.31 4.67
C PRO A 522 -19.40 21.81 5.91
N GLY A 523 -18.81 20.61 5.83
CA GLY A 523 -18.14 19.95 6.96
C GLY A 523 -19.00 19.01 7.81
N SER A 524 -20.29 18.83 7.49
CA SER A 524 -21.12 17.74 8.05
C SER A 524 -20.84 16.40 7.34
N LEU A 525 -21.23 15.28 7.95
CA LEU A 525 -21.05 13.94 7.36
C LEU A 525 -22.25 13.48 6.53
N ARG A 526 -22.01 12.59 5.56
CA ARG A 526 -23.00 11.62 5.07
C ARG A 526 -23.63 10.88 6.25
N MET A 527 -24.90 10.52 6.12
CA MET A 527 -25.70 9.76 7.09
C MET A 527 -25.74 10.37 8.51
N ALA A 528 -25.45 11.68 8.67
CA ALA A 528 -25.39 12.33 9.98
C ALA A 528 -26.72 12.27 10.77
N ASN A 529 -27.86 12.07 10.08
CA ASN A 529 -29.14 11.75 10.68
C ASN A 529 -29.10 10.51 11.60
N LEU A 530 -28.26 9.52 11.32
CA LEU A 530 -28.11 8.32 12.16
C LEU A 530 -27.44 8.60 13.50
N GLN A 531 -26.67 9.69 13.65
CA GLN A 531 -26.03 10.05 14.93
C GLN A 531 -27.06 10.25 16.06
N GLY A 532 -28.31 10.59 15.73
CA GLY A 532 -29.41 10.72 16.71
C GLY A 532 -29.78 9.40 17.41
N ASN A 533 -29.40 8.24 16.85
CA ASN A 533 -29.61 6.93 17.47
C ASN A 533 -28.44 6.49 18.37
N ALA A 534 -27.33 7.24 18.37
CA ALA A 534 -26.10 6.84 19.03
C ALA A 534 -26.19 7.02 20.56
N PRO A 535 -25.63 6.08 21.37
CA PRO A 535 -25.23 6.43 22.72
C PRO A 535 -24.12 7.49 22.67
N LYS A 536 -23.96 8.26 23.75
CA LYS A 536 -22.84 9.20 23.85
C LYS A 536 -21.51 8.44 23.69
N LEU A 537 -20.64 8.97 22.83
CA LEU A 537 -19.28 8.48 22.65
C LEU A 537 -18.48 8.64 23.96
N ASP A 538 -17.98 7.52 24.48
CA ASP A 538 -17.16 7.39 25.67
C ASP A 538 -15.90 6.56 25.35
N PRO A 539 -14.72 7.20 25.21
CA PRO A 539 -13.47 6.49 25.02
C PRO A 539 -13.18 5.45 26.11
N GLY A 540 -13.64 5.66 27.34
CA GLY A 540 -13.36 4.83 28.51
C GLY A 540 -14.13 3.51 28.58
N ASP A 541 -15.34 3.41 28.01
CA ASP A 541 -16.07 2.14 27.99
C ASP A 541 -15.45 1.17 26.97
N MET A 542 -14.70 0.18 27.45
CA MET A 542 -14.05 -0.83 26.60
C MET A 542 -15.04 -1.69 25.79
N LYS A 543 -16.34 -1.70 26.12
CA LYS A 543 -17.37 -2.36 25.29
C LYS A 543 -17.80 -1.51 24.09
N GLN A 544 -17.62 -0.19 24.17
CA GLN A 544 -18.02 0.74 23.12
C GLN A 544 -16.91 0.86 22.06
N ILE A 545 -16.98 0.00 21.04
CA ILE A 545 -16.11 0.02 19.86
C ILE A 545 -16.81 0.80 18.75
N ALA A 546 -16.50 2.09 18.63
CA ALA A 546 -17.11 2.98 17.64
C ALA A 546 -16.57 2.80 16.22
N ALA A 547 -15.27 2.55 16.10
CA ALA A 547 -14.56 2.29 14.84
C ALA A 547 -13.32 1.45 15.13
N LEU A 548 -12.71 0.90 14.07
CA LEU A 548 -11.54 0.01 14.12
C LEU A 548 -10.29 0.67 13.51
N PRO A 549 -9.08 0.14 13.79
CA PRO A 549 -7.85 0.55 13.11
C PRO A 549 -7.81 0.11 11.63
N LEU A 550 -7.02 0.83 10.85
CA LEU A 550 -6.84 0.58 9.41
C LEU A 550 -6.04 -0.69 9.12
N GLY A 551 -6.46 -1.44 8.10
CA GLY A 551 -5.75 -2.64 7.63
C GLY A 551 -6.03 -3.93 8.40
N GLY A 552 -7.02 -3.94 9.32
CA GLY A 552 -7.31 -5.08 10.19
C GLY A 552 -8.25 -6.15 9.63
N ARG A 553 -9.12 -5.81 8.66
CA ARG A 553 -10.21 -6.69 8.18
C ARG A 553 -9.99 -7.23 6.78
N ILE A 554 -9.46 -6.43 5.86
CA ILE A 554 -9.29 -6.85 4.46
C ILE A 554 -7.83 -7.22 4.22
N LYS A 555 -7.58 -8.52 4.00
CA LYS A 555 -6.29 -9.00 3.52
C LYS A 555 -6.29 -8.97 2.00
N MET A 556 -5.24 -8.40 1.43
CA MET A 556 -5.01 -8.31 -0.01
C MET A 556 -3.86 -9.23 -0.42
N ASP A 557 -4.03 -9.96 -1.51
CA ASP A 557 -2.97 -10.65 -2.21
C ASP A 557 -2.29 -9.67 -3.18
N PRO A 558 -1.01 -9.30 -2.97
CA PRO A 558 -0.34 -8.24 -3.74
C PRO A 558 0.06 -8.66 -5.17
N TRP A 559 -0.03 -9.95 -5.50
CA TRP A 559 0.26 -10.46 -6.84
C TRP A 559 -0.98 -10.40 -7.73
N THR A 560 -2.09 -10.95 -7.24
CA THR A 560 -3.37 -11.12 -7.97
C THR A 560 -4.40 -10.01 -7.73
N ASP A 561 -4.11 -9.08 -6.82
CA ASP A 561 -4.99 -7.99 -6.37
C ASP A 561 -6.32 -8.46 -5.74
N ARG A 562 -6.43 -9.76 -5.46
CA ARG A 562 -7.60 -10.37 -4.82
C ARG A 562 -7.62 -10.07 -3.33
N ILE A 563 -8.83 -9.99 -2.77
CA ILE A 563 -9.05 -9.74 -1.35
C ILE A 563 -9.82 -10.87 -0.67
N GLU A 564 -9.50 -11.11 0.59
CA GLU A 564 -10.25 -11.99 1.49
C GLU A 564 -10.51 -11.29 2.83
N ILE A 565 -11.55 -11.75 3.54
CA ILE A 565 -11.79 -11.33 4.92
C ILE A 565 -10.73 -11.98 5.82
N SER A 566 -10.09 -11.16 6.65
CA SER A 566 -9.06 -11.54 7.60
C SER A 566 -9.58 -12.58 8.59
N LYS A 567 -9.00 -13.78 8.55
CA LYS A 567 -9.29 -14.90 9.46
C LYS A 567 -8.48 -14.80 10.78
N ALA A 568 -7.96 -13.61 11.09
CA ALA A 568 -7.24 -13.33 12.33
C ALA A 568 -8.17 -13.42 13.55
N LYS A 569 -7.68 -13.99 14.65
CA LYS A 569 -8.46 -14.07 15.90
C LYS A 569 -8.47 -12.72 16.58
N SER A 570 -9.67 -12.26 16.97
CA SER A 570 -9.80 -11.06 17.80
C SER A 570 -9.05 -11.22 19.13
N VAL A 571 -8.38 -10.15 19.56
CA VAL A 571 -7.62 -10.06 20.80
C VAL A 571 -8.41 -9.19 21.78
N PRO A 572 -8.58 -9.58 23.06
CA PRO A 572 -9.31 -8.76 24.01
C PRO A 572 -8.59 -7.43 24.28
N LEU A 573 -9.35 -6.33 24.25
CA LEU A 573 -8.85 -5.01 24.65
C LEU A 573 -8.50 -5.03 26.15
N LEU A 574 -7.29 -4.60 26.48
CA LEU A 574 -6.78 -4.43 27.84
C LEU A 574 -6.97 -2.99 28.35
N SER A 575 -7.08 -2.04 27.42
CA SER A 575 -7.27 -0.61 27.72
C SER A 575 -8.07 0.11 26.63
N ALA A 576 -8.51 1.34 26.92
CA ALA A 576 -9.14 2.23 25.93
C ALA A 576 -8.22 2.54 24.72
N ARG A 577 -6.89 2.50 24.91
CA ARG A 577 -5.88 2.78 23.87
C ARG A 577 -5.97 1.78 22.72
N ASP A 578 -6.25 0.53 23.07
CA ASP A 578 -6.24 -0.61 22.15
C ASP A 578 -7.37 -0.54 21.11
N LYS A 579 -8.34 0.39 21.27
CA LYS A 579 -9.40 0.67 20.31
C LYS A 579 -8.89 1.23 18.98
N MET A 580 -7.84 2.07 19.02
CA MET A 580 -7.14 2.64 17.84
C MET A 580 -8.08 3.10 16.68
N PRO A 581 -9.14 3.90 16.93
CA PRO A 581 -10.19 4.17 15.95
C PRO A 581 -9.69 5.02 14.78
N PHE A 582 -9.74 4.46 13.57
CA PHE A 582 -9.16 5.00 12.33
C PHE A 582 -7.62 5.12 12.31
N GLU A 583 -6.92 4.43 13.22
CA GLU A 583 -5.48 4.62 13.40
C GLU A 583 -4.63 3.57 12.67
N LEU A 584 -3.39 3.94 12.36
CA LEU A 584 -2.38 3.06 11.79
C LEU A 584 -1.73 2.16 12.83
N THR A 585 -1.55 0.89 12.46
CA THR A 585 -0.95 -0.16 13.30
C THR A 585 0.29 -0.79 12.62
N PRO A 586 1.23 -1.36 13.39
CA PRO A 586 2.32 -2.19 12.84
C PRO A 586 1.79 -3.44 12.12
N ILE A 587 2.32 -3.74 10.92
CA ILE A 587 1.90 -4.91 10.14
C ILE A 587 2.84 -6.10 10.39
N PHE A 588 2.28 -7.25 10.78
CA PHE A 588 3.01 -8.51 10.95
C PHE A 588 2.32 -9.62 10.13
N PRO A 589 2.64 -9.76 8.83
CA PRO A 589 2.01 -10.77 7.98
C PRO A 589 2.48 -12.18 8.36
N TYR A 590 1.55 -13.14 8.37
CA TYR A 590 1.87 -14.56 8.47
C TYR A 590 2.46 -15.02 7.14
N LEU A 591 3.79 -15.12 7.04
CA LEU A 591 4.45 -15.55 5.82
C LEU A 591 4.26 -17.06 5.62
N THR A 592 3.91 -17.43 4.40
CA THR A 592 3.97 -18.81 3.90
C THR A 592 4.95 -18.88 2.74
N ARG A 593 5.42 -20.08 2.40
CA ARG A 593 5.98 -20.35 1.08
C ARG A 593 4.83 -20.70 0.16
N GLY A 594 4.77 -20.09 -1.02
CA GLY A 594 3.86 -20.51 -2.07
C GLY A 594 4.21 -21.94 -2.45
N THR A 595 3.32 -22.89 -2.13
CA THR A 595 3.33 -24.19 -2.79
C THR A 595 3.24 -23.98 -4.29
N THR A 596 3.87 -24.87 -5.07
CA THR A 596 3.72 -24.89 -6.53
C THR A 596 2.24 -24.75 -6.87
N ALA A 597 1.88 -23.70 -7.61
CA ALA A 597 0.48 -23.33 -7.80
C ALA A 597 -0.32 -24.56 -8.22
N ALA A 598 -1.30 -24.95 -7.39
CA ALA A 598 -2.23 -26.00 -7.76
C ALA A 598 -2.83 -25.58 -9.10
N PRO A 599 -2.67 -26.38 -10.18
CA PRO A 599 -3.10 -25.98 -11.51
C PRO A 599 -4.57 -25.61 -11.41
N ALA A 600 -4.93 -24.42 -11.89
CA ALA A 600 -6.27 -23.87 -11.70
C ALA A 600 -7.30 -24.90 -12.13
N THR A 601 -7.97 -25.53 -11.16
CA THR A 601 -8.90 -26.62 -11.43
C THR A 601 -10.13 -25.98 -12.07
N ALA A 602 -10.12 -25.93 -13.40
CA ALA A 602 -11.21 -25.40 -14.20
C ALA A 602 -12.51 -25.98 -13.65
N SER A 603 -13.33 -25.10 -13.05
CA SER A 603 -14.53 -25.51 -12.33
C SER A 603 -15.53 -26.01 -13.34
N LYS A 604 -15.50 -27.32 -13.62
CA LYS A 604 -16.49 -27.99 -14.47
C LYS A 604 -17.85 -27.77 -13.83
N SER A 605 -18.60 -26.83 -14.38
CA SER A 605 -20.02 -26.66 -14.14
C SER A 605 -20.71 -27.94 -14.57
N THR A 606 -20.97 -28.83 -13.61
CA THR A 606 -21.91 -29.91 -13.78
C THR A 606 -23.30 -29.30 -13.88
N ASN A 607 -23.70 -28.92 -15.09
CA ASN A 607 -25.07 -28.57 -15.42
C ASN A 607 -25.95 -29.81 -15.16
N GLY A 608 -26.53 -29.87 -13.96
CA GLY A 608 -27.66 -30.73 -13.66
C GLY A 608 -28.90 -30.23 -14.40
N GLN A 609 -29.81 -31.16 -14.71
CA GLN A 609 -31.09 -30.90 -15.36
C GLN A 609 -32.13 -30.38 -14.37
#